data_AF-A0A434VHQ7-F1
#
_entry.id   AF-A0A434VHQ7-F1
#
_cell.length_a   1.000
_cell.length_b   1.000
_cell.length_c   1.000
_cell.angle_alpha   90.00
_cell.angle_beta   90.00
_cell.angle_gamma   90.00
#
_symmetry.space_group_name_H-M   'P 1'
#
loop_
_entity.id
_entity.type
_entity.pdbx_description
1 polymer ?
#
loop_
_entity_poly.entity_id
_entity_poly.type
_entity_poly.pdbx_seq_one_letter_code
_entity_poly.pdbx_strand_id
1 'polypeptide(L)'
;AATRTGIRLPDGTAIAAASGPSLAAGAKASCAVRPERIQISTGAARLDIGNANTLKGRVSKRIFAGNNSTYFVDRDGQTLKVIVQNTGAERLAEGEPMMLSWSPESTVLIAAS
;
A
#
# COMPACT_ATOMS: atom_id res chain seq x y z
N ALA A 1 -8.86 -1.51 12.61
CA ALA A 1 -10.17 -1.04 13.11
C ALA A 1 -10.66 0.12 12.26
N ALA A 2 -11.96 0.21 11.98
CA ALA A 2 -12.55 1.30 11.22
C ALA A 2 -12.40 2.65 11.96
N THR A 3 -12.21 3.71 11.18
CA THR A 3 -12.14 5.11 11.60
C THR A 3 -13.17 5.91 10.80
N ARG A 4 -13.31 7.21 11.06
CA ARG A 4 -14.25 8.08 10.33
C ARG A 4 -14.03 8.06 8.81
N THR A 5 -12.78 7.92 8.37
CA THR A 5 -12.40 8.09 6.96
C THR A 5 -11.53 6.94 6.43
N GLY A 6 -11.56 5.76 7.05
CA GLY A 6 -10.71 4.63 6.65
C GLY A 6 -10.45 3.63 7.77
N ILE A 7 -9.23 3.07 7.86
CA ILE A 7 -8.83 2.14 8.92
C ILE A 7 -7.57 2.57 9.66
N ARG A 8 -7.42 2.06 10.89
CA ARG A 8 -6.17 2.05 11.65
C ARG A 8 -5.66 0.62 11.76
N LEU A 9 -4.42 0.40 11.32
CA LEU A 9 -3.70 -0.86 11.42
C LEU A 9 -3.20 -1.10 12.86
N PRO A 10 -2.80 -2.35 13.22
CA PRO A 10 -2.34 -2.67 14.57
C PRO A 10 -1.12 -1.87 15.04
N ASP A 11 -0.22 -1.51 14.12
CA ASP A 11 0.97 -0.68 14.39
C ASP A 11 0.64 0.81 14.53
N GLY A 12 -0.64 1.18 14.50
CA GLY A 12 -1.12 2.55 14.60
C GLY A 12 -1.15 3.30 13.26
N THR A 13 -0.65 2.72 12.17
CA THR A 13 -0.70 3.36 10.85
C THR A 13 -2.14 3.60 10.40
N ALA A 14 -2.44 4.84 9.99
CA ALA A 14 -3.74 5.21 9.47
C ALA A 14 -3.76 5.11 7.95
N ILE A 15 -4.80 4.47 7.40
CA ILE A 15 -5.05 4.36 5.97
C ILE A 15 -6.42 4.98 5.69
N ALA A 16 -6.43 6.09 4.96
CA ALA A 16 -7.63 6.75 4.50
C ALA A 16 -8.25 6.01 3.32
N ALA A 17 -9.58 5.97 3.26
CA ALA A 17 -10.37 5.40 2.18
C ALA A 17 -11.44 6.39 1.74
N ALA A 18 -11.57 6.56 0.42
CA ALA A 18 -12.51 7.51 -0.18
C ALA A 18 -13.86 6.88 -0.52
N SER A 19 -13.95 5.56 -0.48
CA SER A 19 -15.13 4.81 -0.87
C SER A 19 -15.28 3.56 -0.01
N GLY A 20 -16.48 2.97 -0.04
CA GLY A 20 -16.84 1.81 0.78
C GLY A 20 -18.01 2.11 1.73
N PRO A 21 -18.38 1.14 2.59
CA PRO A 21 -19.49 1.29 3.51
C PRO A 21 -19.16 2.26 4.65
N SER A 22 -20.18 2.89 5.21
CA SER A 22 -20.04 3.57 6.51
C SER A 22 -20.01 2.52 7.62
N LEU A 23 -18.95 2.51 8.42
CA LEU A 23 -18.77 1.58 9.53
C LEU A 23 -18.67 2.33 10.85
N ALA A 24 -19.22 1.75 11.92
CA ALA A 24 -19.03 2.29 13.26
C ALA A 24 -17.53 2.36 13.61
N ALA A 25 -17.12 3.44 14.28
CA ALA A 25 -15.73 3.59 14.72
C ALA A 25 -15.34 2.39 15.62
N GLY A 26 -14.16 1.81 15.36
CA GLY A 26 -13.69 0.62 16.08
C GLY A 26 -14.13 -0.71 15.48
N ALA A 27 -15.10 -0.73 14.54
CA ALA A 27 -15.53 -1.97 13.89
C ALA A 27 -14.37 -2.67 13.18
N LYS A 28 -14.44 -3.99 13.07
CA LYS A 28 -13.48 -4.76 12.25
C LYS A 28 -13.71 -4.39 10.78
N ALA A 29 -12.63 -4.05 10.10
CA ALA A 29 -12.64 -3.61 8.71
C ALA A 29 -11.27 -3.85 8.09
N SER A 30 -11.26 -4.00 6.77
CA SER A 30 -10.05 -4.00 5.94
C SER A 30 -10.18 -2.93 4.86
N CYS A 31 -9.11 -2.69 4.13
CA CYS A 31 -9.15 -1.85 2.94
C CYS A 31 -8.46 -2.56 1.78
N ALA A 32 -8.87 -2.23 0.56
CA ALA A 32 -8.22 -2.68 -0.65
C ALA A 32 -7.77 -1.48 -1.50
N VAL A 33 -6.64 -1.65 -2.15
CA VAL A 33 -6.11 -0.75 -3.18
C VAL A 33 -5.63 -1.61 -4.34
N ARG A 34 -5.82 -1.13 -5.56
CA ARG A 34 -5.34 -1.84 -6.76
C ARG A 34 -3.80 -1.85 -6.80
N PRO A 35 -3.14 -3.00 -7.08
CA PRO A 35 -1.68 -3.10 -7.09
C PRO A 35 -0.95 -2.07 -7.96
N GLU A 36 -1.53 -1.71 -9.10
CA GLU A 36 -1.01 -0.75 -10.07
C GLU A 36 -1.20 0.72 -9.65
N ARG A 37 -1.96 0.98 -8.58
CA ARG A 37 -2.14 2.32 -8.00
C ARG A 37 -1.13 2.62 -6.89
N ILE A 38 -0.30 1.64 -6.52
CA ILE A 38 0.72 1.77 -5.49
C ILE A 38 2.05 2.15 -6.14
N GLN A 39 2.63 3.23 -5.65
CA GLN A 39 3.98 3.65 -6.01
C GLN A 39 4.99 3.10 -5.00
N ILE A 40 6.20 2.82 -5.49
CA ILE A 40 7.33 2.40 -4.67
C ILE A 40 8.40 3.48 -4.72
N SER A 41 8.97 3.83 -3.57
CA SER A 41 10.10 4.74 -3.45
C SER A 41 11.22 4.14 -2.58
N THR A 42 12.46 4.46 -2.93
CA THR A 42 13.66 4.06 -2.18
C THR A 42 13.99 5.16 -1.15
N GLY A 43 14.30 4.74 0.09
CA GLY A 43 14.61 5.66 1.18
C GLY A 43 13.40 6.42 1.76
N ALA A 44 13.66 7.30 2.74
CA ALA A 44 12.64 8.15 3.37
C ALA A 44 12.24 9.35 2.49
N ALA A 45 12.37 9.23 1.17
CA ALA A 45 11.84 10.21 0.22
C ALA A 45 10.32 10.15 0.34
N ARG A 46 9.80 10.92 1.30
CA ARG A 46 8.39 11.19 1.45
C ARG A 46 7.98 11.87 0.15
N LEU A 47 7.30 11.12 -0.70
CA LEU A 47 6.54 11.73 -1.77
C LEU A 47 5.54 12.65 -1.05
N ASP A 48 5.79 13.96 -1.07
CA ASP A 48 4.89 15.02 -0.59
C ASP A 48 3.66 15.14 -1.50
N ILE A 49 3.09 14.00 -1.83
CA ILE A 49 1.78 13.88 -2.46
C ILE A 49 0.81 14.05 -1.29
N GLY A 50 0.28 15.26 -1.13
CA GLY A 50 -0.65 15.62 -0.05
C GLY A 50 -1.67 14.52 0.25
N ASN A 51 -1.85 14.22 1.54
CA ASN A 51 -2.75 13.19 2.06
C ASN A 51 -2.55 11.74 1.54
N ALA A 52 -1.42 11.41 0.89
CA ALA A 52 -1.16 10.03 0.47
C ALA A 52 -1.11 9.05 1.66
N ASN A 53 -1.70 7.87 1.46
CA ASN A 53 -1.47 6.73 2.33
C ASN A 53 -0.04 6.24 2.13
N THR A 54 0.61 5.82 3.23
CA THR A 54 1.99 5.32 3.19
C THR A 54 2.16 4.06 4.02
N LEU A 55 2.95 3.11 3.53
CA LEU A 55 3.35 1.91 4.27
C LEU A 55 4.82 1.59 4.04
N LYS A 56 5.53 1.28 5.12
CA LYS A 56 6.87 0.69 5.03
C LYS A 56 6.75 -0.82 4.78
N GLY A 57 7.69 -1.35 4.02
CA GLY A 57 7.82 -2.79 3.79
C GLY A 57 9.19 -3.15 3.23
N ARG A 58 9.35 -4.42 2.88
CA ARG A 58 10.57 -4.97 2.28
C ARG A 58 10.22 -5.77 1.04
N VAL A 59 11.03 -5.69 -0.03
CA VAL A 59 10.85 -6.61 -1.16
C VAL A 59 11.04 -8.04 -0.66
N SER A 60 10.02 -8.88 -0.75
CA SER A 60 10.16 -10.32 -0.48
C SER A 60 10.41 -11.11 -1.76
N LYS A 61 9.84 -10.66 -2.88
CA LYS A 61 10.05 -11.27 -4.19
C LYS A 61 9.85 -10.26 -5.31
N ARG A 62 10.59 -10.40 -6.40
CA ARG A 62 10.35 -9.65 -7.64
C ARG A 62 10.19 -10.58 -8.83
N ILE A 63 9.17 -10.33 -9.65
CA ILE A 63 8.93 -11.05 -10.90
C ILE A 63 8.92 -10.05 -12.06
N PHE A 64 9.80 -10.24 -13.02
CA PHE A 64 9.81 -9.47 -14.27
C PHE A 64 8.81 -10.08 -15.27
N ALA A 65 7.94 -9.24 -15.84
CA ALA A 65 6.92 -9.64 -16.81
C ALA A 65 6.82 -8.59 -17.93
N GLY A 66 7.79 -8.63 -18.85
CA GLY A 66 7.84 -7.72 -20.01
C GLY A 66 7.94 -6.26 -19.59
N ASN A 67 6.91 -5.47 -19.91
CA ASN A 67 6.91 -4.03 -19.63
C ASN A 67 6.64 -3.69 -18.16
N ASN A 68 6.28 -4.66 -17.32
CA ASN A 68 6.03 -4.46 -15.90
C ASN A 68 6.87 -5.39 -15.03
N SER A 69 7.09 -4.99 -13.78
CA SER A 69 7.58 -5.85 -12.70
C SER A 69 6.47 -5.98 -11.64
N THR A 70 6.24 -7.20 -11.17
CA THR A 70 5.45 -7.44 -9.97
C THR A 70 6.39 -7.52 -8.78
N TYR A 71 6.17 -6.68 -7.78
CA TYR A 71 6.82 -6.75 -6.48
C TYR A 71 5.87 -7.38 -5.47
N PHE A 72 6.38 -8.32 -4.71
CA PHE A 72 5.77 -8.77 -3.48
C PHE A 72 6.51 -8.09 -2.34
N VAL A 73 5.75 -7.49 -1.44
CA VAL A 73 6.26 -6.69 -0.33
C VAL A 73 5.83 -7.36 0.96
N ASP A 74 6.79 -7.76 1.78
CA ASP A 74 6.52 -8.19 3.14
C ASP A 74 6.34 -6.98 4.06
N ARG A 75 5.30 -7.05 4.87
CA ARG A 75 5.01 -6.11 5.96
C ARG A 75 4.39 -6.88 7.11
N ASP A 76 5.16 -7.05 8.19
CA ASP A 76 4.70 -7.72 9.41
C ASP A 76 4.07 -9.10 9.13
N GLY A 77 4.66 -9.87 8.20
CA GLY A 77 4.17 -11.19 7.77
C GLY A 77 3.00 -11.16 6.79
N GLN A 78 2.50 -9.99 6.40
CA GLN A 78 1.53 -9.83 5.32
C GLN A 78 2.23 -9.53 4.00
N THR A 79 1.78 -10.18 2.93
CA THR A 79 2.29 -9.94 1.58
C THR A 79 1.38 -8.98 0.81
N LEU A 80 1.94 -7.86 0.37
CA LEU A 80 1.29 -6.91 -0.53
C LEU A 80 1.82 -7.09 -1.96
N LYS A 81 0.93 -7.02 -2.95
CA LYS A 81 1.29 -7.06 -4.37
C LYS A 81 1.31 -5.65 -4.94
N VAL A 82 2.38 -5.30 -5.65
CA VAL A 82 2.54 -4.02 -6.34
C VAL A 82 2.97 -4.28 -7.78
N ILE A 83 2.40 -3.53 -8.74
CA ILE A 83 2.75 -3.63 -10.17
C ILE A 83 3.37 -2.30 -10.60
N VAL A 84 4.61 -2.35 -11.08
CA VAL A 84 5.38 -1.17 -11.49
C VAL A 84 5.77 -1.29 -12.96
N GLN A 85 5.61 -0.22 -13.73
CA GLN A 85 6.09 -0.17 -15.11
C GLN A 85 7.62 -0.10 -15.16
N ASN A 86 8.23 -0.88 -16.04
CA ASN A 86 9.67 -0.88 -16.26
C ASN A 86 10.07 0.34 -17.11
N THR A 87 10.37 1.47 -16.46
CA THR A 87 10.78 2.72 -17.12
C THR A 87 12.31 2.86 -17.30
N GLY A 88 13.07 1.83 -16.94
CA GLY A 88 14.54 1.87 -16.95
C GLY A 88 15.18 2.46 -15.68
N ALA A 89 14.36 2.93 -14.72
CA ALA A 89 14.83 3.37 -13.40
C ALA A 89 15.43 2.24 -12.56
N GLU A 90 16.16 2.61 -11.51
CA GLU A 90 16.76 1.69 -10.55
C GLU A 90 15.71 0.74 -9.95
N ARG A 91 16.06 -0.54 -9.85
CA ARG A 91 15.15 -1.61 -9.45
C ARG A 91 15.51 -2.06 -8.04
N LEU A 92 14.52 -2.15 -7.17
CA LEU A 92 14.71 -2.70 -5.83
C LEU A 92 14.97 -4.21 -5.91
N ALA A 93 16.03 -4.65 -5.22
CA ALA A 93 16.38 -6.05 -5.06
C ALA A 93 15.55 -6.70 -3.93
N GLU A 94 15.47 -8.02 -3.93
CA GLU A 94 14.90 -8.77 -2.80
C GLU A 94 15.68 -8.44 -1.51
N GLY A 95 14.95 -8.27 -0.41
CA GLY A 95 15.51 -7.84 0.86
C GLY A 95 15.62 -6.32 1.04
N GLU A 96 15.46 -5.50 0.00
CA GLU A 96 15.58 -4.04 0.14
C GLU A 96 14.37 -3.43 0.87
N PRO A 97 14.59 -2.50 1.83
CA PRO A 97 13.51 -1.73 2.43
C PRO A 97 12.94 -0.70 1.45
N MET A 98 11.64 -0.45 1.54
CA MET A 98 10.96 0.51 0.69
C MET A 98 9.82 1.24 1.40
N MET A 99 9.35 2.31 0.77
CA MET A 99 8.09 2.96 1.09
C MET A 99 7.08 2.76 -0.05
N LEU A 100 5.89 2.30 0.31
CA LEU A 100 4.71 2.28 -0.56
C LEU A 100 3.90 3.55 -0.35
N SER A 101 3.40 4.14 -1.41
CA SER A 101 2.48 5.28 -1.33
C SER A 101 1.38 5.20 -2.37
N TRP A 102 0.19 5.67 -2.01
CA TRP A 102 -0.93 5.79 -2.93
C TRP A 102 -1.94 6.83 -2.45
N SER A 103 -2.79 7.29 -3.36
CA SER A 103 -3.87 8.22 -3.03
C SER A 103 -5.00 7.52 -2.25
N PRO A 104 -5.59 8.15 -1.22
CA PRO A 104 -6.81 7.67 -0.57
C PRO A 104 -7.94 7.38 -1.56
N GLU A 105 -7.97 8.06 -2.71
CA GLU A 105 -9.03 7.93 -3.71
C GLU A 105 -8.94 6.59 -4.46
N SER A 106 -7.80 5.91 -4.36
CA SER A 106 -7.59 4.55 -4.86
C SER A 106 -7.88 3.48 -3.80
N THR A 107 -8.40 3.86 -2.63
CA THR A 107 -8.64 2.96 -1.49
C THR A 107 -10.13 2.75 -1.25
N VAL A 108 -10.53 1.49 -1.13
CA VAL A 108 -11.90 1.07 -0.82
C VAL A 108 -11.92 0.44 0.56
N LEU A 109 -12.80 0.92 1.45
CA LEU A 109 -13.08 0.32 2.74
C LEU A 109 -13.94 -0.93 2.56
N ILE A 110 -13.64 -1.99 3.30
CA ILE A 110 -14.34 -3.28 3.24
C ILE A 110 -14.76 -3.66 4.65
N ALA A 111 -16.05 -3.99 4.82
CA ALA A 111 -16.56 -4.53 6.07
C ALA A 111 -15.97 -5.91 6.32
N ALA A 112 -15.52 -6.19 7.54
CA ALA A 112 -15.20 -7.55 7.92
C ALA A 112 -16.49 -8.37 8.03
N SER A 113 -16.46 -9.59 7.47
CA SER A 113 -17.51 -10.60 7.64
C SER A 113 -17.48 -11.21 9.03
#